data_AF-A0ABD0P180-F1
#
_entry.id   AF-A0ABD0P180-F1
#
_cell.length_a   1.000
_cell.length_b   1.000
_cell.length_c   1.000
_cell.angle_alpha   90.00
_cell.angle_beta   90.00
_cell.angle_gamma   90.00
#
_symmetry.space_group_name_H-M   'P 1'
#
loop_
_entity.id
_entity.type
_entity.pdbx_description
1 polymer ?
#
loop_
_entity_poly.entity_id
_entity_poly.type
_entity_poly.pdbx_seq_one_letter_code
_entity_poly.pdbx_strand_id
1 'polypeptide(L)'
;SLLQKDPSSPVTCHATGFFPSEVKISWQKNRQDHDEDVDLDGTFQKRSTLDVKPDEWKNSQFSCVVEHQGKTIRKTADDIMTNFGK
;
A
#
# COMPACT_ATOMS: atom_id res chain seq x y z
N SER A 1 -0.97 1.79 6.65
CA SER A 1 -2.37 1.36 6.52
C SER A 1 -2.66 0.96 5.09
N LEU A 2 -3.47 -0.08 4.86
CA LEU A 2 -4.03 -0.38 3.55
C LEU A 2 -5.49 0.05 3.52
N LEU A 3 -5.88 0.77 2.47
CA LEU A 3 -7.18 1.39 2.35
C LEU A 3 -7.83 0.93 1.04
N GLN A 4 -9.07 0.47 1.13
CA GLN A 4 -9.86 0.09 -0.04
C GLN A 4 -11.32 0.53 0.16
N LYS A 5 -11.91 1.23 -0.81
CA LYS A 5 -13.30 1.72 -0.69
C LYS A 5 -14.33 0.61 -0.83
N ASP A 6 -14.16 -0.25 -1.81
CA ASP A 6 -14.99 -1.41 -2.14
C ASP A 6 -14.12 -2.47 -2.83
N PRO A 7 -14.56 -3.74 -2.95
CA PRO A 7 -13.73 -4.82 -3.47
C PRO A 7 -13.19 -4.61 -4.90
N SER A 8 -13.81 -3.72 -5.69
CA SER A 8 -13.41 -3.37 -7.05
C SER A 8 -12.60 -2.08 -7.15
N SER A 9 -12.50 -1.31 -6.06
CA SER A 9 -11.69 -0.09 -6.02
C SER A 9 -10.19 -0.39 -5.88
N PRO A 10 -9.33 0.52 -6.38
CA PRO A 10 -7.89 0.46 -6.15
C PRO A 10 -7.55 0.40 -4.66
N VAL A 11 -6.42 -0.22 -4.33
CA VAL A 11 -5.93 -0.32 -2.96
C VAL A 11 -4.84 0.72 -2.73
N THR A 12 -5.04 1.60 -1.76
CA THR A 12 -4.05 2.62 -1.40
C THR A 12 -3.30 2.20 -0.14
N CYS A 13 -1.97 2.10 -0.24
CA CYS A 13 -1.09 2.03 0.91
C CYS A 13 -0.77 3.44 1.39
N HIS A 14 -1.22 3.76 2.60
CA HIS A 14 -0.98 5.04 3.25
C HIS A 14 -0.03 4.86 4.44
N ALA A 15 1.11 5.52 4.37
CA ALA A 15 2.12 5.52 5.39
C ALA A 15 2.19 6.95 5.98
N THR A 16 2.11 7.10 7.31
CA THR A 16 2.15 8.39 8.01
C THR A 16 2.97 8.30 9.31
N GLY A 17 3.42 9.44 9.83
CA GLY A 17 4.11 9.55 11.13
C GLY A 17 5.61 9.24 11.09
N PHE A 18 6.25 9.37 9.93
CA PHE A 18 7.68 9.06 9.77
C PHE A 18 8.56 10.30 9.88
N PHE A 19 9.68 10.24 10.60
CA PHE A 19 10.70 11.28 10.61
C PHE A 19 12.10 10.65 10.46
N PRO A 20 12.95 11.08 9.52
CA PRO A 20 12.73 12.10 8.48
C PRO A 20 11.68 11.63 7.44
N SER A 21 11.30 12.49 6.49
CA SER A 21 10.27 12.19 5.49
C SER A 21 10.69 11.17 4.42
N GLU A 22 11.95 10.74 4.40
CA GLU A 22 12.47 9.76 3.45
C GLU A 22 11.88 8.36 3.71
N VAL A 23 10.79 8.05 3.01
CA VAL A 23 10.09 6.77 3.05
C VAL A 23 10.00 6.21 1.64
N LYS A 24 10.21 4.91 1.48
CA LYS A 24 9.91 4.18 0.24
C LYS A 24 8.67 3.32 0.46
N ILE A 25 7.75 3.38 -0.49
CA ILE A 25 6.59 2.50 -0.55
C ILE A 25 6.70 1.74 -1.86
N SER A 26 6.60 0.43 -1.78
CA SER A 26 6.65 -0.48 -2.93
C SER A 26 5.57 -1.54 -2.77
N TRP A 27 5.10 -2.10 -3.88
CA TRP A 27 4.20 -3.23 -3.84
C TRP A 27 4.97 -4.51 -4.13
N GLN A 28 4.52 -5.62 -3.54
CA GLN A 28 5.02 -6.93 -3.90
C GLN A 28 3.85 -7.81 -4.33
N LYS A 29 3.95 -8.39 -5.52
CA LYS A 29 3.03 -9.40 -6.03
C LYS A 29 3.72 -10.76 -5.96
N ASN A 30 3.20 -11.70 -5.18
CA ASN A 30 3.77 -13.05 -5.05
C ASN A 30 5.28 -13.03 -4.67
N ARG A 31 5.69 -12.09 -3.81
CA ARG A 31 7.08 -11.81 -3.39
C ARG A 31 8.02 -11.22 -4.46
N GLN A 32 7.49 -10.81 -5.60
CA GLN A 32 8.24 -10.06 -6.60
C GLN A 32 7.93 -8.57 -6.47
N ASP A 33 8.97 -7.74 -6.53
CA ASP A 33 8.86 -6.28 -6.39
C ASP A 33 8.10 -5.68 -7.58
N HIS A 34 7.18 -4.78 -7.26
CA HIS A 34 6.36 -4.02 -8.18
C HIS A 34 6.49 -2.54 -7.80
N ASP A 35 7.17 -1.80 -8.67
CA ASP A 35 7.35 -0.36 -8.53
C ASP A 35 6.07 0.33 -9.02
N GLU A 36 5.45 1.11 -8.15
CA GLU A 36 4.31 1.95 -8.52
C GLU A 36 4.52 3.38 -8.09
N ASP A 37 3.82 4.27 -8.80
CA ASP A 37 3.89 5.71 -8.63
C ASP A 37 3.65 6.12 -7.17
N VAL A 38 4.61 6.87 -6.63
CA VAL A 38 4.58 7.29 -5.23
C VAL A 38 4.29 8.77 -5.17
N ASP A 39 3.08 9.12 -4.77
CA ASP A 39 2.69 10.50 -4.53
C ASP A 39 3.38 11.01 -3.25
N LEU A 40 4.18 12.06 -3.44
CA LEU A 40 4.96 12.73 -2.41
C LEU A 40 4.20 13.97 -1.94
N ASP A 41 3.35 13.82 -0.93
CA ASP A 41 2.57 14.94 -0.34
C ASP A 41 3.42 15.98 0.43
N GLY A 42 4.75 16.03 0.29
CA GLY A 42 5.61 17.04 0.93
C GLY A 42 5.63 17.04 2.47
N THR A 43 5.07 16.00 3.10
CA THR A 43 4.92 15.86 4.57
C THR A 43 5.59 14.57 5.08
N PHE A 44 5.47 14.28 6.39
CA PHE A 44 5.85 13.01 7.03
C PHE A 44 4.91 11.83 6.69
N GLN A 45 4.29 11.90 5.51
CA GLN A 45 3.28 10.98 5.02
C GLN A 45 3.51 10.73 3.53
N LYS A 46 3.22 9.52 3.08
CA LYS A 46 3.40 9.08 1.70
C LYS A 46 2.33 8.06 1.34
N ARG A 47 1.88 8.07 0.08
CA ARG A 47 0.85 7.15 -0.41
C ARG A 47 1.29 6.50 -1.71
N SER A 48 0.89 5.26 -1.90
CA SER A 48 1.00 4.55 -3.19
C SER A 48 -0.29 3.79 -3.43
N THR A 49 -0.79 3.83 -4.65
CA THR A 49 -2.07 3.22 -5.02
C THR A 49 -1.85 2.18 -6.08
N LEU A 50 -2.32 0.96 -5.80
CA LEU A 50 -2.27 -0.17 -6.71
C LEU A 50 -3.62 -0.35 -7.37
N ASP A 51 -3.66 -0.05 -8.67
CA ASP A 51 -4.82 -0.23 -9.54
C ASP A 51 -4.72 -1.56 -10.28
N VAL A 52 -5.16 -2.63 -9.61
CA VAL A 52 -5.24 -3.97 -10.19
C VAL A 52 -6.67 -4.45 -10.21
N LYS A 53 -6.97 -5.34 -11.15
CA LYS A 53 -8.30 -5.92 -11.26
C LYS A 53 -8.66 -6.68 -9.97
N PRO A 54 -9.91 -6.62 -9.49
CA PRO A 54 -10.36 -7.33 -8.29
C PRO A 54 -10.07 -8.84 -8.31
N ASP A 55 -10.23 -9.49 -9.46
CA ASP A 55 -9.86 -10.90 -9.62
C ASP A 55 -8.36 -11.12 -9.46
N GLU A 56 -7.53 -10.23 -10.00
CA GLU A 56 -6.08 -10.35 -9.85
C GLU A 56 -5.65 -10.15 -8.39
N TRP A 57 -6.26 -9.18 -7.69
CA TRP A 57 -6.04 -8.93 -6.26
C TRP A 57 -6.37 -10.16 -5.41
N LYS A 58 -7.51 -10.81 -5.67
CA LYS A 58 -7.93 -12.01 -4.93
C LYS A 58 -7.05 -13.23 -5.21
N ASN A 59 -6.56 -13.37 -6.44
CA ASN A 59 -5.78 -14.53 -6.86
C ASN A 59 -4.26 -14.38 -6.62
N SER A 60 -3.78 -13.19 -6.26
CA SER A 60 -2.37 -12.93 -6.01
C SER A 60 -2.14 -12.43 -4.59
N GLN A 61 -1.01 -12.81 -3.99
CA GLN A 61 -0.62 -12.22 -2.70
C GLN A 61 0.05 -10.87 -2.94
N PHE A 62 -0.74 -9.81 -2.92
CA PHE A 62 -0.24 -8.45 -2.89
C PHE A 62 0.10 -8.03 -1.45
N SER A 63 1.22 -7.34 -1.31
CA SER A 63 1.60 -6.69 -0.05
C SER A 63 2.21 -5.34 -0.32
N CYS A 64 1.83 -4.34 0.48
CA CYS A 64 2.54 -3.08 0.51
C CYS A 64 3.75 -3.20 1.44
N VAL A 65 4.89 -2.73 0.98
CA VAL A 65 6.16 -2.70 1.71
C VAL A 65 6.56 -1.24 1.91
N VAL A 66 6.69 -0.85 3.17
CA VAL A 66 7.14 0.49 3.58
C VAL A 66 8.52 0.38 4.20
N GLU A 67 9.50 1.01 3.59
CA GLU A 67 10.86 1.11 4.12
C GLU A 67 11.12 2.53 4.65
N HIS A 68 11.55 2.62 5.91
CA HIS A 68 11.93 3.86 6.57
C HIS A 68 13.12 3.62 7.49
N GLN A 69 14.24 4.31 7.27
CA GLN A 69 15.46 4.19 8.08
C GLN A 69 15.91 2.75 8.36
N GLY A 70 15.89 1.89 7.32
CA GLY A 70 16.28 0.48 7.43
C GLY A 70 15.28 -0.42 8.16
N LYS A 71 14.10 0.10 8.52
CA LYS A 71 12.97 -0.71 9.02
C LYS A 71 11.98 -0.95 7.90
N THR A 72 11.53 -2.19 7.78
CA THR A 72 10.55 -2.61 6.78
C THR A 72 9.25 -3.00 7.45
N ILE A 73 8.15 -2.37 7.04
CA ILE A 73 6.79 -2.71 7.47
C ILE A 73 6.05 -3.29 6.27
N ARG A 74 5.42 -4.44 6.45
CA ARG A 74 4.62 -5.10 5.41
C ARG A 74 3.15 -5.11 5.80
N LYS A 75 2.28 -4.84 4.85
CA LYS A 75 0.83 -4.89 5.00
C LYS A 75 0.23 -5.77 3.91
N THR A 76 -0.66 -6.69 4.27
CA THR A 76 -1.29 -7.67 3.35
C THR A 76 -2.79 -7.42 3.22
N ALA A 77 -3.47 -8.21 2.40
CA ALA A 77 -4.92 -8.13 2.25
C ALA A 77 -5.68 -8.22 3.59
N ASP A 78 -5.15 -8.94 4.58
CA ASP A 78 -5.71 -9.03 5.93
C ASP A 78 -5.69 -7.70 6.71
N ASP A 79 -4.82 -6.76 6.32
CA ASP A 79 -4.70 -5.44 6.93
C ASP A 79 -5.55 -4.36 6.22
N ILE A 80 -6.33 -4.72 5.19
CA ILE A 80 -7.17 -3.76 4.47
C ILE A 80 -8.25 -3.22 5.39
N MET A 81 -8.30 -1.90 5.50
CA MET A 81 -9.41 -1.19 6.12
C MET A 81 -10.35 -0.68 5.03
N THR A 82 -11.63 -1.07 5.12
CA THR A 82 -12.70 -0.64 4.22
C THR A 82 -13.92 -0.18 5.02
N ASN A 83 -14.68 0.76 4.45
CA ASN A 83 -15.98 1.18 4.99
C ASN A 83 -17.15 0.55 4.22
N PHE A 84 -16.88 -0.40 3.31
CA PHE A 84 -17.91 -1.05 2.50
C PHE A 84 -18.90 -1.82 3.38
N GLY A 85 -20.20 -1.53 3.23
CA GLY A 85 -21.28 -2.22 3.95
C GLY A 85 -21.59 -1.69 5.36
N LYS A 86 -21.09 -0.50 5.72
CA LYS A 86 -21.48 0.23 6.92
C LYS A 86 -22.56 1.27 6.63
#